data_AF-A0A971L599-F1
#
_entry.id   AF-A0A971L599-F1
#
_cell.length_a   1.000
_cell.length_b   1.000
_cell.length_c   1.000
_cell.angle_alpha   90.00
_cell.angle_beta   90.00
_cell.angle_gamma   90.00
#
_symmetry.space_group_name_H-M   'P 1'
#
loop_
_entity.id
_entity.type
_entity.pdbx_description
1 polymer ?
#
loop_
_entity_poly.entity_id
_entity_poly.type
_entity_poly.pdbx_seq_one_letter_code
_entity_poly.pdbx_strand_id
1 'polypeptide(L)'
;MKIEIKKSGNSASLRIPSDVLRNLNLSIGEELSMTITEKGLSFEKIDSPRQGWFDNIDSAASLREAKDMEKEFGHVQSADLDNWDSGEEW
;
A
#
# COMPACT_ATOMS: atom_id res chain seq x y z
N MET A 1 -8.17 27.07 -9.02
CA MET A 1 -6.99 26.59 -9.74
C MET A 1 -7.47 25.65 -10.86
N LYS A 2 -6.94 25.77 -12.09
CA LYS A 2 -7.26 24.83 -13.18
C LYS A 2 -6.07 23.89 -13.35
N ILE A 3 -6.34 22.59 -13.37
CA ILE A 3 -5.35 21.53 -13.55
C ILE A 3 -5.86 20.55 -14.61
N GLU A 4 -4.94 19.95 -15.35
CA GLU A 4 -5.23 19.02 -16.45
C GLU A 4 -4.75 17.62 -16.05
N ILE A 5 -5.57 16.61 -16.36
CA ILE A 5 -5.19 15.21 -16.21
C ILE A 5 -4.33 14.80 -17.41
N LYS A 6 -3.12 14.30 -17.15
CA LYS A 6 -2.19 13.84 -18.19
C LYS A 6 -1.93 12.35 -18.07
N LYS A 7 -1.72 11.67 -19.21
CA LYS A 7 -1.31 10.27 -19.22
C LYS A 7 0.14 10.13 -18.72
N SER A 8 0.38 9.15 -17.86
CA SER A 8 1.70 8.75 -17.36
C SER A 8 1.79 7.23 -17.38
N GLY A 9 2.49 6.67 -18.37
CA GLY A 9 2.51 5.22 -18.61
C GLY A 9 1.10 4.66 -18.83
N ASN A 10 0.71 3.69 -18.00
CA ASN A 10 -0.63 3.08 -17.99
C ASN A 10 -1.63 3.78 -17.05
N SER A 11 -1.23 4.89 -16.42
CA SER A 11 -2.03 5.61 -15.44
C SER A 11 -2.28 7.06 -15.85
N ALA A 12 -3.13 7.75 -15.11
CA ALA A 12 -3.36 9.18 -15.21
C ALA A 12 -2.64 9.92 -14.07
N SER A 13 -2.19 11.14 -14.34
CA SER A 13 -1.45 11.98 -13.40
C SER A 13 -2.05 13.38 -13.33
N LEU A 14 -2.12 13.91 -12.12
CA LEU A 14 -2.48 15.30 -11.82
C LEU A 14 -1.25 16.01 -11.26
N ARG A 15 -0.90 17.16 -11.83
CA ARG A 15 0.21 17.96 -11.32
C ARG A 15 -0.28 18.87 -10.20
N ILE A 16 0.23 18.65 -8.99
CA ILE A 16 -0.02 19.51 -7.84
C ILE A 16 1.08 20.58 -7.79
N PRO A 17 0.73 21.88 -7.81
CA PRO A 17 1.71 22.95 -7.65
C PRO A 17 2.47 22.87 -6.32
N SER A 18 3.74 23.30 -6.33
CA SER A 18 4.64 23.14 -5.17
C SER A 18 4.25 24.00 -3.97
N ASP A 19 3.58 25.12 -4.19
CA ASP A 19 2.98 25.97 -3.16
C ASP A 19 1.85 25.24 -2.42
N VAL A 20 1.02 24.46 -3.13
CA VAL A 20 -0.03 23.64 -2.50
C VAL A 20 0.58 22.57 -1.61
N LEU A 21 1.64 21.89 -2.08
CA LEU A 21 2.35 20.89 -1.26
C LEU A 21 2.93 21.50 0.02
N ARG A 22 3.56 22.68 -0.10
CA ARG A 22 4.11 23.41 1.06
C ARG A 22 3.02 23.81 2.05
N ASN A 23 1.90 24.34 1.56
CA ASN A 23 0.78 24.77 2.40
C ASN A 23 0.12 23.61 3.15
N LEU A 24 0.11 22.42 2.54
CA LEU A 24 -0.47 21.21 3.13
C LEU A 24 0.57 20.36 3.89
N ASN A 25 1.82 20.83 4.00
CA ASN A 25 2.93 20.09 4.61
C ASN A 25 3.05 18.65 4.06
N LEU A 26 2.98 18.53 2.73
CA LEU A 26 3.12 17.29 1.99
C LEU A 26 4.49 17.22 1.32
N SER A 27 5.13 16.05 1.41
CA SER A 27 6.40 15.78 0.76
C SER A 27 6.24 14.92 -0.51
N ILE A 28 7.15 15.08 -1.47
CA ILE A 28 7.18 14.20 -2.65
C ILE A 28 7.51 12.78 -2.17
N GLY A 29 6.70 11.80 -2.59
CA GLY A 29 6.84 10.39 -2.18
C GLY A 29 5.98 10.00 -0.96
N GLU A 30 5.27 10.95 -0.36
CA GLU A 30 4.31 10.67 0.71
C GLU A 30 3.03 10.04 0.16
N GLU A 31 2.51 9.03 0.86
CA GLU A 31 1.26 8.35 0.50
C GLU A 31 0.05 9.14 0.98
N LEU A 32 -1.00 9.17 0.15
CA LEU A 32 -2.26 9.87 0.41
C LEU A 32 -3.43 8.90 0.21
N SER A 33 -4.47 9.04 1.03
CA SER A 33 -5.73 8.35 0.83
C SER A 33 -6.59 9.11 -0.19
N MET A 34 -7.19 8.41 -1.14
CA MET A 34 -8.10 8.98 -2.14
C MET A 34 -9.52 8.47 -1.92
N THR A 35 -10.46 9.40 -1.71
CA THR A 35 -11.89 9.08 -1.63
C THR A 35 -12.61 9.60 -2.87
N ILE A 36 -13.45 8.75 -3.46
CA ILE A 36 -14.25 9.08 -4.65
C ILE A 36 -15.70 9.30 -4.23
N THR A 37 -16.28 10.42 -4.66
CA THR A 37 -17.68 10.78 -4.43
C THR A 37 -18.33 11.16 -5.76
N GLU A 38 -19.65 11.33 -5.78
CA GLU A 38 -20.39 11.78 -6.98
C GLU A 38 -19.93 13.16 -7.49
N LYS A 39 -19.35 13.99 -6.61
CA LYS A 39 -18.92 15.36 -6.92
C LYS A 39 -17.45 15.46 -7.33
N GLY A 40 -16.70 14.36 -7.21
CA GLY A 40 -15.28 14.32 -7.52
C GLY A 40 -14.47 13.51 -6.52
N LEU A 41 -13.19 13.88 -6.40
CA LEU A 41 -12.17 13.16 -5.65
C LEU A 41 -11.55 14.06 -4.58
N SER A 42 -11.37 13.51 -3.37
CA SER A 42 -10.65 14.16 -2.28
C SER A 42 -9.42 13.34 -1.90
N PHE A 43 -8.35 14.04 -1.50
CA PHE A 43 -7.12 13.43 -1.01
C PHE A 43 -6.88 13.87 0.42
N GLU A 44 -6.54 12.92 1.28
CA GLU A 44 -6.25 13.15 2.69
C GLU A 44 -4.88 12.55 3.04
N LYS A 45 -4.14 13.24 3.91
CA LYS A 45 -2.84 12.78 4.40
C LYS A 45 -3.03 11.54 5.26
N ILE A 46 -2.15 10.56 5.09
CA ILE A 46 -2.12 9.38 5.95
C ILE A 46 -1.22 9.69 7.15
N ASP A 47 -1.82 10.03 8.30
CA ASP A 47 -1.08 10.37 9.52
C ASP A 47 -0.41 9.15 10.18
N SER A 48 -0.92 7.94 9.94
CA SER A 48 -0.33 6.70 10.43
C SER A 48 -0.45 5.60 9.37
N PRO A 49 0.67 5.20 8.73
CA PRO A 49 0.68 4.08 7.81
C PRO A 49 0.08 2.84 8.50
N ARG A 50 -0.84 2.14 7.82
CA ARG A 50 -1.59 0.97 8.34
C ARG A 50 -2.62 1.26 9.45
N GLN A 51 -2.95 2.52 9.70
CA GLN A 51 -4.08 2.83 10.57
C GLN A 51 -5.37 2.25 9.98
N GLY A 52 -6.05 1.42 10.77
CA GLY A 52 -7.26 0.71 10.37
C GLY A 52 -7.05 -0.49 9.44
N TRP A 53 -5.80 -0.89 9.18
CA TRP A 53 -5.51 -2.10 8.40
C TRP A 53 -6.06 -3.37 9.05
N PHE A 54 -6.12 -3.39 10.38
CA PHE A 54 -6.67 -4.50 11.17
C PHE A 54 -8.17 -4.37 11.44
N ASP A 55 -8.78 -3.21 11.19
CA ASP A 55 -10.15 -2.90 11.66
C ASP A 55 -11.22 -3.71 10.90
N ASN A 56 -10.91 -4.17 9.69
CA ASN A 56 -11.79 -4.99 8.86
C ASN A 56 -11.31 -6.43 8.71
N ILE A 57 -10.34 -6.85 9.52
CA ILE A 57 -9.89 -8.23 9.52
C ILE A 57 -10.92 -9.07 10.28
N ASP A 58 -11.69 -9.86 9.54
CA ASP A 58 -12.50 -10.91 10.15
C ASP A 58 -11.57 -11.94 10.78
N SER A 59 -11.50 -11.93 12.11
CA SER A 59 -10.72 -12.87 12.91
C SER A 59 -10.95 -14.33 12.52
N ALA A 60 -12.16 -14.69 12.07
CA ALA A 60 -12.47 -16.05 11.62
C ALA A 60 -11.95 -16.35 10.22
N ALA A 61 -11.89 -15.36 9.32
CA ALA A 61 -11.27 -15.49 8.01
C ALA A 61 -9.76 -15.61 8.13
N SER A 62 -9.13 -14.76 8.94
CA SER A 62 -7.67 -14.81 9.16
C SER A 62 -7.21 -16.07 9.88
N LEU A 63 -8.00 -16.58 10.84
CA LEU A 63 -7.68 -17.85 11.49
C LEU A 63 -7.76 -19.03 10.49
N ARG A 64 -8.67 -18.95 9.52
CA ARG A 64 -8.82 -19.98 8.48
C ARG A 64 -7.65 -19.92 7.51
N GLU A 65 -7.30 -18.73 7.02
CA GLU A 65 -6.15 -18.51 6.17
C GLU A 65 -4.85 -18.97 6.84
N ALA A 66 -4.64 -18.64 8.12
CA ALA A 66 -3.48 -19.11 8.87
C ALA A 66 -3.42 -20.65 8.97
N LYS A 67 -4.56 -21.31 9.20
CA LYS A 67 -4.65 -22.78 9.23
C LYS A 67 -4.44 -23.41 7.86
N ASP A 68 -4.97 -22.79 6.81
CA ASP A 68 -4.79 -23.25 5.43
C ASP A 68 -3.32 -23.11 5.02
N MET A 69 -2.65 -22.00 5.38
CA MET A 69 -1.21 -21.81 5.20
C MET A 69 -0.38 -22.83 6.00
N GLU A 70 -0.73 -23.10 7.26
CA GLU A 70 -0.05 -24.12 8.07
C GLU A 70 -0.24 -25.53 7.48
N LYS A 71 -1.41 -25.81 6.90
CA LYS A 71 -1.67 -27.07 6.22
C LYS A 71 -0.92 -27.19 4.89
N GLU A 72 -0.82 -26.11 4.12
CA GLU A 72 -0.16 -26.11 2.81
C GLU A 72 1.37 -26.05 2.93
N PHE A 73 1.88 -25.34 3.94
CA PHE A 73 3.30 -25.02 4.08
C PHE A 73 3.93 -25.43 5.41
N GLY A 74 3.17 -25.95 6.38
CA GLY A 74 3.70 -26.41 7.67
C GLY A 74 4.63 -27.62 7.57
N HIS A 75 4.65 -28.29 6.41
CA HIS A 75 5.58 -29.37 6.09
C HIS A 75 6.84 -28.86 5.36
N VAL A 76 6.85 -27.59 4.96
CA VAL A 76 7.92 -26.96 4.17
C VAL A 76 9.03 -26.39 5.07
N GLN A 77 8.86 -26.40 6.40
CA GLN A 77 9.94 -26.12 7.34
C GLN A 77 10.93 -27.30 7.42
N SER A 78 11.65 -27.54 6.32
CA SER A 78 12.92 -28.27 6.37
C SER A 78 14.01 -27.30 6.83
N ALA A 79 14.86 -27.75 7.75
CA ALA A 79 16.09 -27.04 8.13
C ALA A 79 17.02 -26.77 6.91
N ASP A 80 16.77 -27.43 5.78
CA ASP A 80 17.50 -27.19 4.52
C ASP A 80 17.17 -25.83 3.86
N LEU A 81 16.08 -25.16 4.24
CA LEU A 81 15.74 -23.83 3.72
C LEU A 81 16.47 -22.68 4.44
N ASP A 82 17.05 -22.94 5.62
CA ASP A 82 17.86 -21.95 6.34
C ASP A 82 19.32 -21.90 5.84
N ASN A 83 19.76 -22.92 5.10
CA ASN A 83 21.05 -22.91 4.42
C ASN A 83 20.93 -22.24 3.05
N TRP A 84 20.86 -20.90 3.07
CA TRP A 84 21.13 -20.10 1.88
C TRP A 84 22.65 -20.10 1.60
N ASP A 85 23.19 -21.21 1.11
CA ASP A 85 24.64 -21.39 0.87
C ASP A 85 25.13 -20.77 -0.45
N SER A 86 24.24 -20.16 -1.24
CA SER A 86 24.57 -19.56 -2.54
C SER A 86 23.75 -18.29 -2.82
N GLY A 87 23.86 -17.29 -1.94
CA GLY A 87 23.41 -15.94 -2.25
C GLY A 87 24.35 -15.32 -3.26
N GLU A 88 24.05 -15.47 -4.56
CA GLU A 88 24.61 -14.55 -5.54
C GLU A 88 24.13 -13.14 -5.19
N GLU A 89 25.07 -12.30 -4.74
CA GLU A 89 24.87 -10.85 -4.63
C GLU A 89 24.44 -10.32 -6.00
N TRP A 90 23.24 -9.75 -6.08
CA TRP A 90 22.75 -8.99 -7.22
C TRP A 90 22.67 -7.50 -6.89
#